data_AF-A0A078LX10-F1
#
_entry.id   AF-A0A078LX10-F1
#
_cell.length_a   1.000
_cell.length_b   1.000
_cell.length_c   1.000
_cell.angle_alpha   90.00
_cell.angle_beta   90.00
_cell.angle_gamma   90.00
#
_symmetry.space_group_name_H-M   'P 1'
#
loop_
_entity.id
_entity.type
_entity.pdbx_description
1 polymer ?
#
loop_
_entity_poly.entity_id
_entity_poly.type
_entity_poly.pdbx_seq_one_letter_code
_entity_poly.pdbx_strand_id
1 'polypeptide(L)'
;METLRTIIANIFILPGMIALIYFGYRLYKQKKSKENTDNKTNFIGVMIAMVLLAIGGSIAPESAREQAREEARIANEKQRQERERQMLIAAEEKKVENAKYQKEQEEKRSAIAKQKEEERLAMEAQLTPTLLQDNPSNEDFTLVVNYLIGDKYNGKPRVEESFYNPFDTIDHVLLKLRGAPSESAILADSLKILKGLKQYGYNGRVAFFWIDPNNDVDTSSLPSKMYQFTISNEVLVNTDLDSISALDLPKLAEEGSHYKLPKVK
;
A
#
# COMPACT_ATOMS: atom_id res chain seq x y z
N MET A 1 -46.22 -54.43 -29.81
CA MET A 1 -45.72 -54.60 -28.43
C MET A 1 -45.28 -53.28 -27.78
N GLU A 2 -44.75 -52.32 -28.54
CA GLU A 2 -44.29 -51.02 -28.00
C GLU A 2 -45.42 -50.15 -27.42
N THR A 3 -46.61 -50.18 -28.04
CA THR A 3 -47.80 -49.47 -27.54
C THR A 3 -48.23 -49.97 -26.17
N LEU A 4 -48.23 -51.29 -25.96
CA LEU A 4 -48.56 -51.91 -24.67
C LEU A 4 -47.51 -51.55 -23.59
N ARG A 5 -46.22 -51.56 -23.92
CA ARG A 5 -45.15 -51.14 -22.99
C ARG A 5 -45.25 -49.67 -22.61
N THR A 6 -45.60 -48.80 -23.55
CA THR A 6 -45.81 -47.36 -23.32
C THR A 6 -47.01 -47.11 -22.40
N ILE A 7 -48.12 -47.83 -22.60
CA ILE A 7 -49.30 -47.76 -21.72
C ILE A 7 -48.93 -48.21 -20.30
N ILE A 8 -48.20 -49.32 -20.16
CA ILE A 8 -47.74 -49.82 -18.85
C ILE A 8 -46.80 -48.82 -18.19
N ALA A 9 -45.82 -48.27 -18.91
CA ALA A 9 -44.91 -47.26 -18.35
C ALA A 9 -45.67 -46.02 -17.85
N ASN A 10 -46.64 -45.53 -18.63
CA ASN A 10 -47.46 -44.37 -18.25
C ASN A 10 -48.30 -44.63 -16.99
N ILE A 11 -48.81 -45.85 -16.80
CA ILE A 11 -49.55 -46.24 -15.59
C ILE A 11 -48.67 -46.10 -14.32
N PHE A 12 -47.37 -46.30 -14.41
CA PHE A 12 -46.45 -46.11 -13.27
C PHE A 12 -45.92 -44.67 -13.15
N ILE A 13 -45.63 -43.99 -14.28
CA ILE A 13 -45.03 -42.65 -14.29
C ILE A 13 -46.03 -41.57 -13.84
N LEU A 14 -47.27 -41.59 -14.33
CA LEU A 14 -48.26 -40.54 -14.03
C LEU A 14 -48.61 -40.48 -12.53
N PRO A 15 -48.99 -41.59 -11.87
CA PRO A 15 -49.23 -41.59 -10.43
C PRO A 15 -47.97 -41.26 -9.62
N GLY A 16 -46.79 -41.71 -10.09
CA GLY A 16 -45.50 -41.40 -9.48
C GLY A 16 -45.21 -39.90 -9.48
N MET A 17 -45.41 -39.21 -10.61
CA MET A 17 -45.24 -37.75 -10.71
C MET A 17 -46.25 -37.00 -9.85
N ILE A 18 -47.53 -37.39 -9.88
CA ILE A 18 -48.58 -36.75 -9.06
C ILE A 18 -48.24 -36.90 -7.56
N ALA A 19 -47.84 -38.09 -7.13
CA ALA A 19 -47.42 -38.33 -5.75
C ALA A 19 -46.17 -37.51 -5.38
N LEU A 20 -45.16 -37.43 -6.26
CA LEU A 20 -43.93 -36.69 -6.00
C LEU A 20 -44.18 -35.18 -5.87
N ILE A 21 -45.04 -34.61 -6.72
CA ILE A 21 -45.46 -33.20 -6.61
C ILE A 21 -46.24 -32.98 -5.31
N TYR A 22 -47.18 -33.86 -4.98
CA TYR A 22 -48.00 -33.73 -3.77
C TYR A 22 -47.16 -33.81 -2.48
N PHE A 23 -46.35 -34.85 -2.33
CA PHE A 23 -45.51 -35.03 -1.14
C PHE A 23 -44.34 -34.02 -1.10
N GLY A 24 -43.76 -33.66 -2.25
CA GLY A 24 -42.73 -32.64 -2.35
C GLY A 24 -43.23 -31.25 -1.94
N TYR A 25 -44.42 -30.86 -2.40
CA TYR A 25 -45.06 -29.60 -1.99
C TYR A 25 -45.39 -29.60 -0.49
N ARG A 26 -45.88 -30.72 0.04
CA ARG A 26 -46.18 -30.86 1.48
C ARG A 26 -44.91 -30.73 2.33
N LEU A 27 -43.80 -31.33 1.93
CA LEU A 27 -42.50 -31.17 2.60
C LEU A 27 -41.99 -29.72 2.53
N TYR A 28 -42.12 -29.06 1.38
CA TYR A 28 -41.75 -27.64 1.22
C TYR A 28 -42.58 -26.75 2.15
N LYS A 29 -43.90 -26.95 2.22
CA LYS A 29 -44.80 -26.20 3.12
C LYS A 29 -44.45 -26.43 4.59
N GLN A 30 -44.17 -27.67 5.00
CA GLN A 30 -43.76 -28.01 6.36
C GLN A 30 -42.47 -27.29 6.78
N LYS A 31 -41.45 -27.29 5.89
CA LYS A 31 -40.18 -26.57 6.16
C LYS A 31 -40.38 -25.06 6.33
N LYS A 32 -41.36 -24.48 5.63
CA LYS A 32 -41.70 -23.05 5.74
C LYS A 32 -42.56 -22.73 6.98
N SER A 33 -43.43 -23.66 7.41
CA SER A 33 -44.42 -23.44 8.47
C SER A 33 -43.95 -23.79 9.89
N LYS A 34 -42.75 -24.40 10.05
CA LYS A 34 -42.23 -24.92 11.35
C LYS A 34 -43.25 -25.80 12.10
N GLU A 35 -44.14 -26.46 11.36
CA GLU A 35 -45.24 -27.22 11.92
C GLU A 35 -44.76 -28.65 12.22
N ASN A 36 -44.87 -29.09 13.48
CA ASN A 36 -44.29 -30.34 13.96
C ASN A 36 -45.20 -31.54 13.60
N THR A 37 -45.29 -31.83 12.30
CA THR A 37 -46.03 -32.99 11.77
C THR A 37 -45.07 -34.10 11.33
N ASP A 38 -45.55 -35.35 11.32
CA ASP A 38 -44.75 -36.56 11.08
C ASP A 38 -43.99 -36.54 9.73
N ASN A 39 -42.74 -36.08 9.76
CA ASN A 39 -41.83 -36.05 8.61
C ASN A 39 -41.61 -37.44 7.98
N LYS A 40 -41.72 -38.51 8.79
CA LYS A 40 -41.50 -39.90 8.35
C LYS A 40 -42.49 -40.32 7.27
N THR A 41 -43.77 -39.98 7.43
CA THR A 41 -44.83 -40.40 6.50
C THR A 41 -44.69 -39.72 5.13
N ASN A 42 -44.36 -38.43 5.11
CA ASN A 42 -44.16 -37.70 3.87
C ASN A 42 -42.87 -38.12 3.15
N PHE A 43 -41.81 -38.41 3.90
CA PHE A 43 -40.57 -38.94 3.33
C PHE A 43 -40.78 -40.33 2.71
N ILE A 44 -41.51 -41.22 3.39
CA ILE A 44 -41.91 -42.53 2.83
C ILE A 44 -42.73 -42.33 1.54
N GLY A 45 -43.65 -41.36 1.52
CA GLY A 45 -44.41 -41.01 0.32
C GLY A 45 -43.52 -40.60 -0.87
N VAL A 46 -42.49 -39.78 -0.63
CA VAL A 46 -41.50 -39.41 -1.67
C VAL A 46 -40.69 -40.62 -2.14
N MET A 47 -40.27 -41.50 -1.22
CA MET A 47 -39.53 -42.72 -1.57
C MET A 47 -40.36 -43.66 -2.46
N ILE A 48 -41.65 -43.87 -2.13
CA ILE A 48 -42.57 -44.67 -2.95
C ILE A 48 -42.75 -44.05 -4.33
N ALA A 49 -42.90 -42.72 -4.41
CA ALA A 49 -43.01 -42.02 -5.69
C ALA A 49 -41.74 -42.18 -6.55
N MET A 50 -40.55 -42.11 -5.94
CA MET A 50 -39.28 -42.35 -6.63
C MET A 50 -39.16 -43.78 -7.16
N VAL A 51 -39.59 -44.78 -6.39
CA VAL A 51 -39.60 -46.19 -6.83
C VAL A 51 -40.54 -46.40 -8.02
N LEU A 52 -41.74 -45.81 -7.99
CA LEU A 52 -42.70 -45.87 -9.09
C LEU A 52 -42.14 -45.23 -10.37
N LEU A 53 -41.46 -44.09 -10.25
CA LEU A 53 -40.80 -43.43 -11.37
C LEU A 53 -39.61 -44.24 -11.91
N ALA A 54 -38.84 -44.89 -11.05
CA ALA A 54 -37.73 -45.75 -11.47
C ALA A 54 -38.23 -46.99 -12.25
N ILE A 55 -39.32 -47.62 -11.80
CA ILE A 55 -39.95 -48.75 -12.49
C ILE A 55 -40.59 -48.30 -13.81
N GLY A 56 -41.34 -47.21 -13.80
CA GLY A 56 -41.93 -46.66 -15.03
C GLY A 56 -40.86 -46.24 -16.05
N GLY A 57 -39.77 -45.65 -15.56
CA GLY A 57 -38.60 -45.28 -16.35
C GLY A 57 -37.87 -46.48 -16.94
N SER A 58 -37.80 -47.62 -16.23
CA SER A 58 -37.12 -48.85 -16.70
C SER A 58 -37.90 -49.57 -17.81
N ILE A 59 -39.21 -49.37 -17.88
CA ILE A 59 -40.13 -49.97 -18.87
C ILE A 59 -40.37 -49.06 -20.08
N ALA A 60 -40.06 -47.75 -19.96
CA ALA A 60 -40.22 -46.78 -21.04
C ALA A 60 -39.42 -47.19 -22.30
N PRO A 61 -39.98 -47.01 -23.51
CA PRO A 61 -39.34 -47.39 -24.76
C PRO A 61 -38.02 -46.62 -24.99
N GLU A 62 -37.04 -47.28 -25.60
CA GLU A 62 -35.69 -46.74 -25.80
C GLU A 62 -35.67 -45.42 -26.58
N SER A 63 -36.60 -45.24 -27.53
CA SER A 63 -36.76 -44.00 -28.31
C SER A 63 -37.02 -42.76 -27.46
N ALA A 64 -37.81 -42.89 -26.38
CA ALA A 64 -38.08 -41.79 -25.46
C ALA A 64 -36.87 -41.45 -24.57
N ARG A 65 -36.03 -42.44 -24.24
CA ARG A 65 -34.80 -42.22 -23.47
C ARG A 65 -33.72 -41.54 -24.30
N GLU A 66 -33.63 -41.86 -25.59
CA GLU A 66 -32.66 -41.26 -26.49
C GLU A 66 -32.98 -39.78 -26.73
N GLN A 67 -34.25 -39.45 -26.98
CA GLN A 67 -34.72 -38.07 -27.12
C GLN A 67 -34.46 -37.23 -25.86
N ALA A 68 -34.75 -37.77 -24.66
CA ALA A 68 -34.47 -37.08 -23.40
C ALA A 68 -32.97 -36.86 -23.15
N ARG A 69 -32.09 -37.77 -23.62
CA ARG A 69 -30.63 -37.62 -23.51
C ARG A 69 -30.11 -36.55 -24.47
N GLU A 70 -30.67 -36.46 -25.66
CA GLU A 70 -30.28 -35.45 -26.65
C GLU A 70 -30.71 -34.05 -26.20
N GLU A 71 -31.95 -33.89 -25.72
CA GLU A 71 -32.42 -32.64 -25.13
C GLU A 71 -31.58 -32.22 -23.91
N ALA A 72 -31.20 -33.17 -23.05
CA ALA A 72 -30.32 -32.89 -21.91
C ALA A 72 -28.89 -32.49 -22.35
N ARG A 73 -28.38 -33.02 -23.46
CA ARG A 73 -27.08 -32.59 -24.02
C ARG A 73 -27.15 -31.15 -24.54
N ILE A 74 -28.17 -30.83 -25.33
CA ILE A 74 -28.37 -29.48 -25.90
C ILE A 74 -28.56 -28.45 -24.78
N ALA A 75 -29.34 -28.76 -23.74
CA ALA A 75 -29.55 -27.87 -22.61
C ALA A 75 -28.26 -27.61 -21.81
N ASN A 76 -27.45 -28.65 -21.58
CA ASN A 76 -26.15 -28.52 -20.90
C ASN A 76 -25.15 -27.69 -21.71
N GLU A 77 -25.11 -27.87 -23.03
CA GLU A 77 -24.22 -27.10 -23.90
C GLU A 77 -24.61 -25.62 -23.94
N LYS A 78 -25.91 -25.32 -24.01
CA LYS A 78 -26.43 -23.94 -23.91
C LYS A 78 -26.08 -23.31 -22.57
N GLN A 79 -26.25 -24.04 -21.47
CA GLN A 79 -25.89 -23.55 -20.14
C GLN A 79 -24.38 -23.32 -20.00
N ARG A 80 -23.56 -24.16 -20.62
CA ARG A 80 -22.10 -23.98 -20.65
C ARG A 80 -21.70 -22.71 -21.42
N GLN A 81 -22.27 -22.49 -22.61
CA GLN A 81 -22.01 -21.28 -23.39
C GLN A 81 -22.44 -20.01 -22.64
N GLU A 82 -23.56 -20.06 -21.92
CA GLU A 82 -24.03 -18.92 -21.12
C GLU A 82 -23.10 -18.61 -19.94
N ARG A 83 -22.59 -19.64 -19.25
CA ARG A 83 -21.55 -19.46 -18.23
C ARG A 83 -20.26 -18.90 -18.80
N GLU A 84 -19.81 -19.38 -19.95
CA GLU A 84 -18.62 -18.86 -20.64
C GLU A 84 -18.79 -17.38 -21.00
N ARG A 85 -19.96 -16.98 -21.52
CA ARG A 85 -20.28 -15.56 -21.78
C ARG A 85 -20.28 -14.72 -20.51
N GLN A 86 -20.88 -15.20 -19.43
CA GLN A 86 -20.88 -14.48 -18.15
C GLN A 86 -19.46 -14.31 -17.58
N MET A 87 -18.60 -15.33 -17.70
CA MET A 87 -17.20 -15.24 -17.28
C MET A 87 -16.41 -14.23 -18.11
N LEU A 88 -16.63 -14.17 -19.43
CA LEU A 88 -15.98 -13.18 -20.29
C LEU A 88 -16.40 -11.76 -19.94
N ILE A 89 -17.70 -11.52 -19.73
CA ILE A 89 -18.23 -10.21 -19.32
C ILE A 89 -17.63 -9.79 -17.97
N ALA A 90 -17.64 -10.68 -16.96
CA ALA A 90 -17.07 -10.38 -15.65
C ALA A 90 -15.55 -10.12 -15.70
N ALA A 91 -14.82 -10.84 -16.56
CA ALA A 91 -13.39 -10.61 -16.75
C ALA A 91 -13.11 -9.26 -17.42
N GLU A 92 -13.94 -8.84 -18.35
CA GLU A 92 -13.84 -7.54 -19.03
C GLU A 92 -14.19 -6.38 -18.08
N GLU A 93 -15.26 -6.50 -17.30
CA GLU A 93 -15.62 -5.54 -16.25
C GLU A 93 -14.47 -5.36 -15.25
N LYS A 94 -13.87 -6.46 -14.79
CA LYS A 94 -12.72 -6.41 -13.88
C LYS A 94 -11.49 -5.76 -14.51
N LYS A 95 -11.26 -5.95 -15.82
CA LYS A 95 -10.18 -5.25 -16.55
C LYS A 95 -10.43 -3.74 -16.62
N VAL A 96 -11.67 -3.33 -16.92
CA VAL A 96 -12.05 -1.91 -16.99
C VAL A 96 -11.93 -1.25 -15.61
N GLU A 97 -12.37 -1.92 -14.54
CA GLU A 97 -12.25 -1.44 -13.17
C GLU A 97 -10.77 -1.27 -12.76
N ASN A 98 -9.94 -2.27 -13.03
CA ASN A 98 -8.50 -2.19 -12.76
C ASN A 98 -7.83 -1.06 -13.54
N ALA A 99 -8.20 -0.85 -14.81
CA ALA A 99 -7.67 0.24 -15.62
C ALA A 99 -8.07 1.61 -15.06
N LYS A 100 -9.32 1.78 -14.60
CA LYS A 100 -9.78 3.00 -13.91
C LYS A 100 -8.98 3.25 -12.64
N TYR A 101 -8.80 2.22 -11.81
CA TYR A 101 -8.04 2.32 -10.56
C TYR A 101 -6.57 2.70 -10.81
N GLN A 102 -5.93 2.10 -11.82
CA GLN A 102 -4.55 2.44 -12.20
C GLN A 102 -4.45 3.89 -12.69
N LYS A 103 -5.39 4.34 -13.51
CA LYS A 103 -5.42 5.73 -13.99
C LYS A 103 -5.61 6.73 -12.84
N GLU A 104 -6.51 6.45 -11.90
CA GLU A 104 -6.71 7.30 -10.72
C GLU A 104 -5.46 7.35 -9.83
N GLN A 105 -4.77 6.22 -9.63
CA GLN A 105 -3.49 6.15 -8.92
C GLN A 105 -2.41 6.99 -9.61
N GLU A 106 -2.32 6.91 -10.93
CA GLU A 106 -1.35 7.65 -11.73
C GLU A 106 -1.63 9.17 -11.68
N GLU A 107 -2.90 9.58 -11.80
CA GLU A 107 -3.32 10.97 -11.65
C GLU A 107 -2.98 11.52 -10.25
N LYS A 108 -3.27 10.76 -9.18
CA LYS A 108 -2.90 11.14 -7.80
C LYS A 108 -1.38 11.29 -7.64
N ARG A 109 -0.59 10.35 -8.18
CA ARG A 109 0.88 10.42 -8.14
C ARG A 109 1.41 11.62 -8.92
N SER A 110 0.85 11.90 -10.09
CA SER A 110 1.23 13.07 -10.90
C SER A 110 0.87 14.38 -10.20
N ALA A 111 -0.29 14.48 -9.56
CA ALA A 111 -0.70 15.67 -8.82
C ALA A 111 0.22 15.95 -7.63
N ILE A 112 0.57 14.91 -6.85
CA ILE A 112 1.53 15.03 -5.74
C ILE A 112 2.91 15.45 -6.24
N ALA A 113 3.37 14.89 -7.36
CA ALA A 113 4.65 15.25 -7.95
C ALA A 113 4.68 16.72 -8.40
N LYS A 114 3.60 17.20 -9.04
CA LYS A 114 3.48 18.61 -9.43
C LYS A 114 3.48 19.55 -8.23
N GLN A 115 2.70 19.23 -7.20
CA GLN A 115 2.64 20.05 -5.98
C GLN A 115 4.02 20.15 -5.31
N LYS A 116 4.75 19.02 -5.20
CA LYS A 116 6.11 19.03 -4.65
C LYS A 116 7.11 19.84 -5.48
N GLU A 117 6.97 19.81 -6.80
CA GLU A 117 7.82 20.62 -7.68
C GLU A 117 7.51 22.12 -7.53
N GLU A 118 6.23 22.50 -7.45
CA GLU A 118 5.82 23.87 -7.19
C GLU A 118 6.30 24.37 -5.81
N GLU A 119 6.19 23.55 -4.77
CA GLU A 119 6.75 23.84 -3.44
C GLU A 119 8.27 24.02 -3.50
N ARG A 120 8.98 23.15 -4.24
CA ARG A 120 10.44 23.28 -4.42
C ARG A 120 10.80 24.58 -5.13
N LEU A 121 10.12 24.91 -6.22
CA LEU A 121 10.37 26.13 -6.99
C LEU A 121 10.02 27.40 -6.19
N ALA A 122 8.95 27.37 -5.40
CA ALA A 122 8.60 28.46 -4.50
C ALA A 122 9.67 28.68 -3.41
N MET A 123 10.21 27.59 -2.86
CA MET A 123 11.28 27.64 -1.87
C MET A 123 12.61 28.10 -2.50
N GLU A 124 12.93 27.64 -3.70
CA GLU A 124 14.10 28.08 -4.47
C GLU A 124 14.01 29.57 -4.84
N ALA A 125 12.82 30.07 -5.17
CA ALA A 125 12.61 31.50 -5.43
C ALA A 125 12.80 32.40 -4.19
N GLN A 126 12.59 31.85 -2.98
CA GLN A 126 12.89 32.55 -1.72
C GLN A 126 14.39 32.51 -1.37
N LEU A 127 15.12 31.55 -1.92
CA LEU A 127 16.54 31.34 -1.68
C LEU A 127 17.38 32.10 -2.73
N THR A 128 17.75 33.34 -2.43
CA THR A 128 18.76 34.03 -3.23
C THR A 128 20.16 33.47 -2.92
N PRO A 129 21.09 33.36 -3.90
CA PRO A 129 22.46 32.87 -3.68
C PRO A 129 23.30 33.62 -2.63
N THR A 130 22.76 34.71 -2.08
CA THR A 130 23.41 35.56 -1.08
C THR A 130 22.61 35.66 0.22
N LEU A 131 21.62 34.77 0.43
CA LEU A 131 20.71 34.83 1.58
C LEU A 131 21.44 34.90 2.94
N LEU A 132 22.63 34.30 3.04
CA LEU A 132 23.37 34.22 4.29
C LEU A 132 24.53 35.25 4.41
N GLN A 133 24.60 36.25 3.52
CA GLN A 133 25.69 37.26 3.54
C GLN A 133 25.45 38.41 4.52
N ASP A 134 24.23 38.92 4.62
CA ASP A 134 23.92 40.15 5.36
C ASP A 134 23.07 39.84 6.60
N ASN A 135 23.74 39.63 7.74
CA ASN A 135 23.11 39.43 9.06
C ASN A 135 22.06 38.30 9.08
N PRO A 136 22.46 37.04 8.80
CA PRO A 136 21.52 35.92 8.72
C PRO A 136 20.86 35.66 10.07
N SER A 137 19.61 35.22 10.04
CA SER A 137 18.85 34.79 11.20
C SER A 137 18.90 33.27 11.37
N ASN A 138 18.52 32.77 12.55
CA ASN A 138 18.33 31.34 12.78
C ASN A 138 17.35 30.73 11.76
N GLU A 139 16.31 31.47 11.39
CA GLU A 139 15.26 31.05 10.47
C GLU A 139 15.79 30.84 9.05
N ASP A 140 16.72 31.70 8.60
CA ASP A 140 17.37 31.56 7.29
C ASP A 140 18.16 30.25 7.18
N PHE A 141 18.92 29.89 8.23
CA PHE A 141 19.61 28.60 8.28
C PHE A 141 18.65 27.43 8.29
N THR A 142 17.54 27.52 9.05
CA THR A 142 16.51 26.47 9.06
C THR A 142 15.90 26.29 7.66
N LEU A 143 15.60 27.39 6.96
CA LEU A 143 15.02 27.36 5.62
C LEU A 143 15.99 26.75 4.61
N VAL A 144 17.25 27.20 4.59
CA VAL A 144 18.29 26.66 3.72
C VAL A 144 18.51 25.17 3.98
N VAL A 145 18.64 24.76 5.24
CA VAL A 145 18.88 23.34 5.57
C VAL A 145 17.68 22.47 5.20
N ASN A 146 16.45 22.91 5.50
CA ASN A 146 15.24 22.18 5.10
C ASN A 146 15.11 22.06 3.57
N TYR A 147 15.49 23.10 2.81
CA TYR A 147 15.55 23.02 1.35
C TYR A 147 16.57 21.97 0.88
N LEU A 148 17.73 21.91 1.52
CA LEU A 148 18.81 21.00 1.12
C LEU A 148 18.51 19.55 1.46
N ILE A 149 18.03 19.24 2.67
CA ILE A 149 17.91 17.84 3.15
C ILE A 149 16.46 17.39 3.41
N GLY A 150 15.48 18.24 3.10
CA GLY A 150 14.06 18.01 3.36
C GLY A 150 13.63 18.51 4.75
N ASP A 151 12.37 18.89 4.87
CA ASP A 151 11.77 19.49 6.07
C ASP A 151 11.46 18.48 7.18
N LYS A 152 11.25 17.21 6.83
CA LYS A 152 10.83 16.15 7.76
C LYS A 152 11.60 14.85 7.61
N TYR A 153 11.74 14.13 8.73
CA TYR A 153 12.17 12.74 8.80
C TYR A 153 11.20 11.96 9.70
N ASN A 154 10.60 10.88 9.19
CA ASN A 154 9.56 10.09 9.88
C ASN A 154 8.43 10.95 10.49
N GLY A 155 8.00 12.00 9.78
CA GLY A 155 6.91 12.88 10.20
C GLY A 155 7.31 13.97 11.22
N LYS A 156 8.56 13.99 11.70
CA LYS A 156 9.08 15.02 12.61
C LYS A 156 9.97 16.02 11.86
N PRO A 157 10.11 17.27 12.32
CA PRO A 157 11.02 18.25 11.73
C PRO A 157 12.44 17.70 11.64
N ARG A 158 13.10 17.94 10.50
CA ARG A 158 14.48 17.50 10.26
C ARG A 158 15.49 18.43 10.91
N VAL A 159 15.23 19.73 10.90
CA VAL A 159 15.93 20.71 11.74
C VAL A 159 15.13 20.85 13.04
N GLU A 160 15.71 20.43 14.16
CA GLU A 160 15.11 20.61 15.48
C GLU A 160 15.39 22.01 16.03
N GLU A 161 16.61 22.49 15.79
CA GLU A 161 17.04 23.81 16.22
C GLU A 161 18.20 24.29 15.34
N SER A 162 18.17 25.56 14.94
CA SER A 162 19.31 26.28 14.38
C SER A 162 19.66 27.44 15.31
N PHE A 163 20.95 27.58 15.63
CA PHE A 163 21.44 28.67 16.45
C PHE A 163 22.61 29.33 15.74
N TYR A 164 22.38 30.53 15.24
CA TYR A 164 23.36 31.42 14.67
C TYR A 164 23.83 32.40 15.73
N ASN A 165 25.14 32.51 15.88
CA ASN A 165 25.76 33.47 16.78
C ASN A 165 26.87 34.22 16.01
N PRO A 166 26.64 35.50 15.68
CA PRO A 166 27.68 36.37 15.15
C PRO A 166 28.57 36.81 16.31
N PHE A 167 29.64 36.05 16.59
CA PHE A 167 30.69 36.51 17.51
C PHE A 167 31.63 37.49 16.78
N ASP A 168 32.21 38.45 17.52
CA ASP A 168 33.14 39.48 17.01
C ASP A 168 34.36 38.97 16.21
N THR A 169 34.59 37.66 16.12
CA THR A 169 35.75 37.07 15.44
C THR A 169 35.39 36.07 14.35
N ILE A 170 34.45 35.15 14.59
CA ILE A 170 34.04 34.12 13.63
C ILE A 170 32.55 33.81 13.86
N ASP A 171 31.75 34.01 12.82
CA ASP A 171 30.35 33.58 12.81
C ASP A 171 30.22 32.08 13.03
N HIS A 172 29.27 31.68 13.86
CA HIS A 172 29.06 30.27 14.20
C HIS A 172 27.59 29.88 14.02
N VAL A 173 27.35 28.78 13.32
CA VAL A 173 26.02 28.16 13.26
C VAL A 173 26.06 26.75 13.85
N LEU A 174 25.14 26.51 14.78
CA LEU A 174 24.86 25.20 15.33
C LEU A 174 23.57 24.66 14.70
N LEU A 175 23.65 23.44 14.18
CA LEU A 175 22.53 22.74 13.55
C LEU A 175 22.22 21.48 14.35
N LYS A 176 21.09 21.49 15.05
CA LYS A 176 20.52 20.31 15.72
C LYS A 176 19.58 19.62 14.75
N LEU A 177 19.97 18.45 14.27
CA LEU A 177 19.34 17.75 13.17
C LEU A 177 18.82 16.39 13.61
N ARG A 178 17.70 15.97 13.03
CA ARG A 178 17.10 14.65 13.23
C ARG A 178 17.25 13.82 11.98
N GLY A 179 17.66 12.57 12.17
CA GLY A 179 17.54 11.55 11.13
C GLY A 179 18.83 11.27 10.39
N ALA A 180 18.65 10.56 9.27
CA ALA A 180 19.59 9.70 8.57
C ALA A 180 19.79 8.31 9.25
N PRO A 181 19.51 7.20 8.54
CA PRO A 181 19.47 5.84 9.11
C PRO A 181 20.85 5.25 9.42
N SER A 182 21.92 5.94 9.06
CA SER A 182 23.30 5.46 9.19
C SER A 182 24.29 6.62 9.27
N GLU A 183 25.49 6.36 9.81
CA GLU A 183 26.61 7.31 9.80
C GLU A 183 26.91 7.81 8.38
N SER A 184 26.85 6.94 7.36
CA SER A 184 27.06 7.34 5.97
C SER A 184 26.02 8.33 5.45
N ALA A 185 24.76 8.18 5.83
CA ALA A 185 23.69 9.09 5.43
C ALA A 185 23.78 10.43 6.18
N ILE A 186 24.15 10.41 7.47
CA ILE A 186 24.44 11.61 8.27
C ILE A 186 25.52 12.44 7.60
N LEU A 187 26.63 11.78 7.24
CA LEU A 187 27.75 12.44 6.57
C LEU A 187 27.38 12.98 5.19
N ALA A 188 26.56 12.25 4.43
CA ALA A 188 26.11 12.71 3.11
C ALA A 188 25.23 13.97 3.20
N ASP A 189 24.30 14.00 4.14
CA ASP A 189 23.45 15.16 4.39
C ASP A 189 24.26 16.36 4.89
N SER A 190 25.17 16.13 5.83
CA SER A 190 26.07 17.18 6.31
C SER A 190 26.94 17.76 5.19
N LEU A 191 27.47 16.93 4.29
CA LEU A 191 28.23 17.42 3.14
C LEU A 191 27.34 18.28 2.23
N LYS A 192 26.10 17.85 1.99
CA LYS A 192 25.12 18.61 1.20
C LYS A 192 24.79 19.96 1.85
N ILE A 193 24.65 19.99 3.17
CA ILE A 193 24.45 21.22 3.94
C ILE A 193 25.65 22.14 3.79
N LEU A 194 26.88 21.66 4.01
CA LEU A 194 28.09 22.48 3.91
C LEU A 194 28.24 23.11 2.52
N LYS A 195 28.00 22.33 1.46
CA LYS A 195 28.00 22.83 0.08
C LYS A 195 26.96 23.92 -0.14
N GLY A 196 25.74 23.68 0.32
CA GLY A 196 24.65 24.64 0.18
C GLY A 196 24.92 25.93 0.97
N LEU A 197 25.33 25.83 2.24
CA LEU A 197 25.69 26.99 3.05
C LEU A 197 26.77 27.85 2.38
N LYS A 198 27.83 27.22 1.86
CA LYS A 198 28.87 27.89 1.07
C LYS A 198 28.32 28.57 -0.18
N GLN A 199 27.44 27.87 -0.92
CA GLN A 199 26.77 28.41 -2.10
C GLN A 199 25.88 29.62 -1.78
N TYR A 200 25.25 29.64 -0.61
CA TYR A 200 24.39 30.73 -0.12
C TYR A 200 25.17 31.85 0.60
N GLY A 201 26.50 31.81 0.55
CA GLY A 201 27.38 32.88 1.04
C GLY A 201 27.82 32.76 2.50
N TYR A 202 27.48 31.68 3.18
CA TYR A 202 27.93 31.45 4.56
C TYR A 202 29.37 30.97 4.60
N ASN A 203 30.20 31.67 5.38
CA ASN A 203 31.65 31.42 5.51
C ASN A 203 32.11 31.17 6.95
N GLY A 204 31.17 31.01 7.89
CA GLY A 204 31.47 30.79 9.31
C GLY A 204 31.75 29.33 9.66
N ARG A 205 31.89 29.06 10.96
CA ARG A 205 32.06 27.71 11.52
C ARG A 205 30.70 27.02 11.60
N VAL A 206 30.64 25.72 11.27
CA VAL A 206 29.40 24.92 11.32
C VAL A 206 29.54 23.76 12.30
N ALA A 207 28.67 23.68 13.30
CA ALA A 207 28.58 22.54 14.21
C ALA A 207 27.31 21.72 13.95
N PHE A 208 27.49 20.41 13.74
CA PHE A 208 26.39 19.47 13.53
C PHE A 208 26.12 18.66 14.79
N PHE A 209 24.84 18.53 15.16
CA PHE A 209 24.36 17.69 16.24
C PHE A 209 23.23 16.80 15.72
N TRP A 210 23.57 15.59 15.30
CA TRP A 210 22.61 14.63 14.76
C TRP A 210 22.06 13.73 15.86
N ILE A 211 20.74 13.74 16.01
CA ILE A 211 19.99 12.91 16.96
C ILE A 211 19.58 11.61 16.27
N ASP A 212 19.83 10.47 16.93
CA ASP A 212 19.38 9.16 16.47
C ASP A 212 17.85 9.15 16.25
N PRO A 213 17.37 8.87 15.02
CA PRO A 213 15.94 8.88 14.72
C PRO A 213 15.12 7.82 15.48
N ASN A 214 15.75 6.76 15.97
CA ASN A 214 15.06 5.69 16.71
C ASN A 214 14.89 6.01 18.20
N ASN A 215 15.42 7.15 18.65
CA ASN A 215 15.43 7.52 20.05
C ASN A 215 14.47 8.70 20.26
N ASP A 216 13.25 8.39 20.69
CA ASP A 216 12.18 9.36 20.93
C ASP A 216 12.21 9.98 22.33
N VAL A 217 13.28 9.72 23.08
CA VAL A 217 13.44 10.20 24.45
C VAL A 217 13.82 11.68 24.41
N ASP A 218 13.03 12.48 25.12
CA ASP A 218 13.27 13.89 25.45
C ASP A 218 14.77 14.12 25.74
N THR A 219 15.46 14.80 24.83
CA THR A 219 16.94 14.81 24.74
C THR A 219 17.61 15.73 25.77
N SER A 220 16.85 16.21 26.75
CA SER A 220 17.34 17.09 27.81
C SER A 220 18.36 16.43 28.78
N SER A 221 18.56 15.11 28.76
CA SER A 221 19.32 14.44 29.84
C SER A 221 20.45 13.47 29.46
N LEU A 222 20.70 13.10 28.18
CA LEU A 222 21.79 12.16 27.86
C LEU A 222 22.54 12.45 26.53
N PRO A 223 23.85 12.79 26.58
CA PRO A 223 24.70 12.96 25.39
C PRO A 223 25.07 11.64 24.68
N SER A 224 24.59 10.49 25.16
CA SER A 224 25.09 9.18 24.74
C SER A 224 24.58 8.67 23.38
N LYS A 225 23.71 9.40 22.66
CA LYS A 225 23.20 8.99 21.33
C LYS A 225 23.11 10.15 20.32
N MET A 226 24.14 10.97 20.26
CA MET A 226 24.28 12.00 19.23
C MET A 226 25.55 11.78 18.40
N TYR A 227 25.47 12.07 17.11
CA TYR A 227 26.65 12.21 16.26
C TYR A 227 26.97 13.70 16.14
N GLN A 228 28.13 14.11 16.65
CA GLN A 228 28.56 15.51 16.67
C GLN A 228 29.90 15.67 15.98
N PHE A 229 30.02 16.75 15.22
CA PHE A 229 31.28 17.24 14.67
C PHE A 229 31.17 18.71 14.26
N THR A 230 32.31 19.40 14.22
CA THR A 230 32.39 20.82 13.86
C THR A 230 33.35 21.01 12.70
N ILE A 231 32.93 21.75 11.68
CA ILE A 231 33.76 22.17 10.55
C ILE A 231 34.17 23.62 10.77
N SER A 232 35.47 23.89 10.78
CA SER A 232 35.99 25.25 10.94
C SER A 232 35.65 26.11 9.72
N ASN A 233 35.63 27.43 9.93
CA ASN A 233 35.47 28.39 8.84
C ASN A 233 36.60 28.25 7.80
N GLU A 234 37.84 28.03 8.23
CA GLU A 234 38.99 27.83 7.33
C GLU A 234 38.78 26.63 6.40
N VAL A 235 38.28 25.52 6.94
CA VAL A 235 37.96 24.32 6.15
C VAL A 235 36.80 24.61 5.20
N LEU A 236 35.72 25.23 5.67
CA LEU A 236 34.56 25.54 4.84
C LEU A 236 34.95 26.43 3.63
N VAL A 237 35.74 27.47 3.87
CA VAL A 237 36.14 28.45 2.86
C VAL A 237 37.17 27.87 1.90
N ASN A 238 38.26 27.29 2.40
CA ASN A 238 39.43 26.95 1.59
C ASN A 238 39.34 25.58 0.91
N THR A 239 38.39 24.74 1.32
CA THR A 239 38.27 23.38 0.76
C THR A 239 37.27 23.34 -0.40
N ASP A 240 37.65 22.65 -1.48
CA ASP A 240 36.73 22.30 -2.56
C ASP A 240 35.84 21.13 -2.13
N LEU A 241 34.70 21.45 -1.53
CA LEU A 241 33.73 20.46 -1.07
C LEU A 241 33.17 19.59 -2.20
N ASP A 242 33.24 20.03 -3.47
CA ASP A 242 32.76 19.24 -4.60
C ASP A 242 33.65 18.06 -4.94
N SER A 243 34.92 18.14 -4.58
CA SER A 243 35.90 17.07 -4.75
C SER A 243 35.91 16.03 -3.61
N ILE A 244 35.17 16.27 -2.51
CA ILE A 244 35.26 15.47 -1.29
C ILE A 244 34.15 14.43 -1.20
N SER A 245 34.51 13.22 -0.74
CA SER A 245 33.54 12.21 -0.35
C SER A 245 32.97 12.50 1.05
N ALA A 246 31.67 12.26 1.24
CA ALA A 246 31.03 12.40 2.55
C ALA A 246 31.76 11.62 3.67
N LEU A 247 32.34 10.46 3.34
CA LEU A 247 33.09 9.64 4.29
C LEU A 247 34.40 10.26 4.77
N ASP A 248 34.89 11.29 4.08
CA ASP A 248 36.12 12.01 4.44
C ASP A 248 35.83 13.24 5.31
N LEU A 249 34.57 13.66 5.48
CA LEU A 249 34.21 14.76 6.38
C LEU A 249 34.80 14.62 7.79
N PRO A 250 34.85 13.43 8.42
CA PRO A 250 35.44 13.31 9.75
C PRO A 250 36.94 13.65 9.82
N LYS A 251 37.64 13.63 8.69
CA LYS A 251 39.05 14.03 8.63
C LYS A 251 39.22 15.55 8.55
N LEU A 252 38.15 16.26 8.19
CA LEU A 252 38.12 17.70 7.99
C LEU A 252 37.57 18.46 9.20
N ALA A 253 36.88 17.78 10.11
CA ALA A 253 36.32 18.43 11.28
C ALA A 253 37.35 18.62 12.40
N GLU A 254 37.09 19.62 13.24
CA GLU A 254 38.00 20.10 14.28
C GLU A 254 38.40 18.98 15.25
N GLU A 255 39.65 18.99 15.67
CA GLU A 255 40.18 18.02 16.61
C GLU A 255 39.40 18.07 17.93
N GLY A 256 38.98 16.91 18.44
CA GLY A 256 38.17 16.81 19.65
C GLY A 256 36.68 17.13 19.50
N SER A 257 36.21 17.57 18.32
CA SER A 257 34.77 17.84 18.08
C SER A 257 33.95 16.59 17.70
N HIS A 258 34.63 15.46 17.45
CA HIS A 258 34.01 14.23 16.94
C HIS A 258 33.51 13.30 18.05
N TYR A 259 32.20 13.18 18.16
CA TYR A 259 31.55 12.15 18.97
C TYR A 259 30.75 11.22 18.07
N LYS A 260 31.06 9.91 18.13
CA LYS A 260 30.36 8.88 17.37
C LYS A 260 29.19 8.31 18.17
N LEU A 261 28.11 7.97 17.46
CA LEU A 261 27.04 7.15 18.00
C LEU A 261 27.62 5.83 18.51
N PRO A 262 27.26 5.39 19.73
CA PRO A 262 27.65 4.06 20.17
C PRO A 262 27.07 3.02 19.21
N LYS A 263 27.89 2.08 18.76
CA LYS A 263 27.42 0.96 17.94
C LYS A 263 26.35 0.20 18.72
N VAL A 264 25.12 0.21 18.23
CA VAL A 264 24.05 -0.67 18.74
C VAL A 264 24.48 -2.10 18.41
N LYS A 265 24.69 -2.91 19.44
CA LYS A 265 24.96 -4.35 19.31
C LYS A 265 23.68 -5.11 18.99
#